data_AF-R7HXP1-F1
#
_entry.id   AF-R7HXP1-F1
#
_cell.length_a   1.000
_cell.length_b   1.000
_cell.length_c   1.000
_cell.angle_alpha   90.00
_cell.angle_beta   90.00
_cell.angle_gamma   90.00
#
_symmetry.space_group_name_H-M   'P 1'
#
loop_
_entity.id
_entity.type
_entity.pdbx_description
1 polymer ?
#
loop_
_entity_poly.entity_id
_entity_poly.type
_entity_poly.pdbx_seq_one_letter_code
_entity_poly.pdbx_strand_id
1 'polypeptide(L)' 'MRIFTNESLNINEIDFTKCETMNGDYIDIATTRPKLLEKYIGIFERYMTKYPKHANYEIWKRYISVFENSLLEQI' A
#
# COMPACT_ATOMS: atom_id res chain seq x y z
N MET A 1 6.46 -7.98 3.61
CA MET A 1 5.36 -7.44 2.80
C MET A 1 4.89 -8.41 1.73
N ARG A 2 3.85 -9.19 2.04
CA ARG A 2 3.28 -10.22 1.17
C ARG A 2 2.75 -9.67 -0.15
N ILE A 3 2.28 -8.42 -0.16
CA ILE A 3 1.68 -7.82 -1.36
C ILE A 3 2.68 -7.59 -2.51
N PHE A 4 3.99 -7.62 -2.25
CA PHE A 4 5.04 -7.54 -3.28
C PHE A 4 5.57 -8.93 -3.71
N THR A 5 5.03 -10.00 -3.14
CA THR A 5 5.34 -11.36 -3.60
C THR A 5 4.49 -11.71 -4.82
N ASN A 6 4.88 -12.77 -5.54
CA ASN A 6 4.11 -13.28 -6.68
C ASN A 6 2.82 -14.02 -6.26
N GLU A 7 2.55 -14.14 -4.95
CA GLU A 7 1.30 -14.74 -4.47
C GLU A 7 0.13 -13.81 -4.81
N SER A 8 -0.88 -14.36 -5.49
CA SER A 8 -2.12 -13.64 -5.75
C SER A 8 -2.91 -13.55 -4.44
N LEU A 9 -3.11 -12.33 -3.95
CA LEU A 9 -3.87 -12.08 -2.73
C LEU A 9 -5.34 -11.79 -3.06
N ASN A 10 -6.25 -12.23 -2.20
CA ASN A 10 -7.66 -11.88 -2.30
C ASN A 10 -7.87 -10.46 -1.78
N ILE A 11 -8.22 -9.52 -2.66
CA ILE A 11 -8.44 -8.11 -2.30
C ILE A 11 -9.49 -7.92 -1.21
N ASN A 12 -10.48 -8.82 -1.11
CA ASN A 12 -11.55 -8.74 -0.12
C ASN A 12 -11.10 -9.17 1.29
N GLU A 13 -9.94 -9.80 1.41
CA GLU A 13 -9.35 -10.24 2.68
C GLU A 13 -8.27 -9.26 3.19
N ILE A 14 -7.97 -8.21 2.42
CA ILE A 14 -7.00 -7.19 2.79
C ILE A 14 -7.64 -6.12 3.67
N ASP A 15 -7.14 -5.97 4.89
CA ASP A 15 -7.44 -4.84 5.75
C ASP A 15 -6.68 -3.60 5.28
N PHE A 16 -7.35 -2.76 4.49
CA PHE A 16 -6.78 -1.51 3.97
C PHE A 16 -6.63 -0.39 5.01
N THR A 17 -6.95 -0.61 6.29
CA THR A 17 -6.62 0.35 7.36
C THR A 17 -5.16 0.23 7.80
N LYS A 18 -4.50 -0.88 7.44
CA LYS A 18 -3.13 -1.20 7.81
C LYS A 18 -2.31 -1.56 6.60
N CYS A 19 -1.02 -1.27 6.66
CA CYS A 19 -0.06 -1.61 5.61
C CYS A 19 1.04 -2.48 6.22
N GLU A 20 1.27 -3.67 5.67
CA GLU A 20 2.38 -4.54 6.11
C GLU A 20 3.73 -3.88 5.76
N THR A 21 4.72 -3.99 6.61
CA THR A 21 6.06 -3.46 6.35
C THR A 21 6.93 -4.52 5.69
N MET A 22 8.15 -4.13 5.29
CA MET A 22 9.15 -5.11 4.83
C MET A 22 9.53 -6.12 5.91
N ASN A 23 9.40 -5.76 7.20
CA ASN A 23 9.75 -6.63 8.33
C ASN A 23 8.64 -7.62 8.72
N GLY A 24 7.45 -7.52 8.11
CA GLY A 24 6.29 -8.35 8.45
C GLY A 24 5.38 -7.74 9.54
N ASP A 25 5.79 -6.63 10.16
CA ASP A 25 4.92 -5.84 11.05
C ASP A 25 3.87 -5.05 10.25
N TYR A 26 2.91 -4.43 10.93
CA TYR A 26 1.90 -3.57 10.31
C TYR A 26 2.01 -2.14 10.83
N ILE A 27 1.80 -1.16 9.94
CA ILE A 27 1.54 0.23 10.31
C ILE A 27 0.06 0.54 10.15
N ASP A 28 -0.48 1.34 11.07
CA ASP A 28 -1.82 1.90 10.97
C ASP A 28 -1.76 3.18 10.14
N ILE A 29 -2.51 3.22 9.04
CA ILE A 29 -2.40 4.32 8.06
C ILE A 29 -2.88 5.63 8.66
N ALA A 30 -3.95 5.62 9.47
CA ALA A 30 -4.56 6.83 10.02
C ALA A 30 -3.64 7.55 11.01
N THR A 31 -2.75 6.81 11.66
CA THR A 31 -1.80 7.35 12.66
C THR A 31 -0.36 7.43 12.13
N THR A 32 -0.11 6.94 10.91
CA THR A 32 1.23 6.96 10.32
C THR A 32 1.61 8.37 9.90
N ARG A 33 2.87 8.73 10.17
CA ARG A 33 3.46 10.02 9.78
C ARG A 33 3.33 10.27 8.26
N PRO A 34 2.93 11.47 7.81
CA PRO A 34 2.75 11.79 6.39
C PRO A 34 3.95 11.42 5.50
N LYS A 35 5.17 11.78 5.92
CA LYS A 35 6.41 11.47 5.19
C LYS A 35 6.62 9.96 4.94
N LEU A 36 6.12 9.11 5.83
CA LEU A 36 6.22 7.66 5.65
C LEU A 36 5.19 7.18 4.62
N LEU A 37 3.96 7.70 4.65
CA LEU A 37 2.93 7.40 3.65
C LEU A 37 3.37 7.82 2.25
N GLU A 38 3.90 9.03 2.09
CA GLU A 38 4.48 9.52 0.82
C GLU A 38 5.57 8.58 0.28
N LYS A 39 6.44 8.08 1.16
CA LYS A 39 7.46 7.10 0.79
C LYS A 39 6.84 5.80 0.30
N TYR A 40 5.79 5.31 0.95
CA TYR A 40 5.09 4.11 0.50
C TYR A 40 4.45 4.33 -0.86
N ILE A 41 3.74 5.45 -1.08
CA ILE A 41 3.15 5.81 -2.38
C ILE A 41 4.20 5.65 -3.49
N GLY A 42 5.37 6.28 -3.34
CA GLY A 42 6.44 6.18 -4.35
C GLY A 42 6.97 4.76 -4.58
N ILE A 43 6.95 3.89 -3.55
CA ILE A 43 7.27 2.46 -3.72
C ILE A 43 6.19 1.80 -4.57
N PHE A 44 4.91 1.97 -4.23
CA PHE A 44 3.79 1.36 -4.95
C PHE A 44 3.74 1.80 -6.41
N GLU A 45 3.89 3.09 -6.70
CA GLU A 45 3.92 3.63 -8.06
C GLU A 45 5.04 3.02 -8.90
N ARG A 46 6.24 2.88 -8.30
CA ARG A 46 7.38 2.24 -8.97
C ARG A 46 7.09 0.78 -9.31
N TYR A 47 6.44 0.05 -8.40
CA TYR A 47 6.07 -1.36 -8.63
C TYR A 47 4.98 -1.49 -9.70
N MET A 48 3.95 -0.65 -9.65
CA MET A 48 2.89 -0.62 -10.68
C MET A 48 3.47 -0.30 -12.07
N THR A 49 4.41 0.63 -12.16
CA THR A 49 5.09 0.98 -13.41
C THR A 49 5.93 -0.19 -13.94
N LYS A 50 6.68 -0.86 -13.05
CA LYS A 50 7.55 -1.98 -13.42
C LYS A 50 6.78 -3.26 -13.75
N TYR A 51 5.64 -3.48 -13.11
CA TYR A 51 4.85 -4.71 -13.20
C TYR A 51 3.35 -4.42 -13.41
N PRO A 52 2.95 -3.85 -14.57
CA PRO A 52 1.56 -3.45 -14.82
C PRO A 52 0.57 -4.61 -14.94
N LYS A 53 1.05 -5.85 -15.09
CA LYS A 53 0.24 -7.07 -15.17
C LYS A 53 0.35 -7.95 -13.91
N HIS A 54 0.86 -7.41 -12.81
CA HIS A 54 1.03 -8.17 -11.57
C HIS A 54 -0.31 -8.56 -10.96
N ALA A 55 -0.40 -9.76 -10.35
CA ALA A 55 -1.64 -10.25 -9.75
C ALA A 55 -2.19 -9.30 -8.66
N ASN A 56 -1.30 -8.65 -7.92
CA ASN A 56 -1.65 -7.71 -6.84
C ASN A 56 -1.73 -6.24 -7.29
N TYR A 57 -1.77 -5.94 -8.59
CA TYR A 57 -1.76 -4.56 -9.10
C TYR A 57 -2.92 -3.71 -8.54
N GLU A 58 -4.13 -4.26 -8.49
CA GLU A 58 -5.30 -3.54 -7.95
C GLU A 58 -5.19 -3.29 -6.45
N ILE A 59 -4.51 -4.17 -5.70
CA ILE A 59 -4.23 -3.98 -4.28
C ILE A 59 -3.27 -2.80 -4.10
N TRP A 60 -2.22 -2.72 -4.92
CA TRP A 60 -1.27 -1.59 -4.91
C TRP A 60 -1.96 -0.26 -5.19
N LYS A 61 -2.79 -0.24 -6.24
CA LYS A 61 -3.58 0.93 -6.61
C LYS A 61 -4.52 1.37 -5.48
N ARG A 62 -5.15 0.41 -4.81
CA ARG A 62 -6.05 0.70 -3.68
C ARG A 62 -5.30 1.27 -2.49
N TYR A 63 -4.12 0.75 -2.15
CA TYR A 63 -3.28 1.32 -1.09
C TYR A 63 -2.87 2.75 -1.38
N ILE A 64 -2.45 3.08 -2.62
CA ILE A 64 -2.13 4.48 -2.99
C ILE A 64 -3.32 5.39 -2.70
N SER A 65 -4.52 5.03 -3.18
CA SER A 65 -5.72 5.84 -2.96
C SER A 65 -6.04 6.03 -1.46
N VAL A 66 -5.82 5.00 -0.63
CA VAL A 66 -6.04 5.09 0.82
C VAL A 66 -5.00 6.00 1.48
N PHE A 67 -3.73 5.92 1.06
CA PHE A 67 -2.68 6.81 1.60
C PHE A 67 -2.90 8.26 1.20
N GLU A 68 -3.26 8.53 -0.05
CA GLU A 68 -3.59 9.88 -0.54
C GLU A 68 -4.76 10.48 0.25
N ASN A 69 -5.83 9.71 0.47
CA ASN A 69 -6.94 10.15 1.29
C ASN A 69 -6.51 10.45 2.74
N SER A 70 -5.71 9.58 3.35
CA SER A 70 -5.22 9.80 4.72
C SER A 70 -4.31 11.03 4.83
N LEU A 71 -3.49 11.31 3.80
CA LEU A 71 -2.68 12.51 3.75
C LEU A 71 -3.53 13.78 3.68
N LEU A 72 -4.63 13.76 2.92
CA LEU A 72 -5.56 14.88 2.83
C LEU A 72 -6.31 15.14 4.14
N GLU A 73 -6.67 14.09 4.89
CA GLU A 73 -7.37 14.20 6.18
C GLU A 73 -6.46 14.69 7.32
N GLN A 74 -5.13 14.59 7.17
CA GLN A 74 -4.15 15.01 8.17
C GLN A 74 -3.70 16.49 8.04
N ILE A 75 -4.20 17.21 7.03
CA ILE A 75 -3.91 18.65 6.77
C ILE A 75 -5.02 19.51 7.39
#